data_AF-A0A800K7I6-F1
#
_entry.id   AF-A0A800K7I6-F1
#
_cell.length_a   1.000
_cell.length_b   1.000
_cell.length_c   1.000
_cell.angle_alpha   90.00
_cell.angle_beta   90.00
_cell.angle_gamma   90.00
#
_symmetry.space_group_name_H-M   'P 1'
#
loop_
_entity.id
_entity.type
_entity.pdbx_description
1 polymer ?
#
loop_
_entity_poly.entity_id
_entity_poly.type
_entity_poly.pdbx_seq_one_letter_code
_entity_poly.pdbx_strand_id
1 'polypeptide(L)'
;MDRHPRQQPAVYSVAVAGPFEQFGPGATPSRDRIFTCSPAAPADEAGCASEILSNLAQRAYRRPVTQQDLDVLLGFYANASAEGGFEAGIEMALRALLTSTEFIFRIERDPDGLSSRTAYRISDLELASRLSFFIWSSIPDDELLELATSGRLTDPDVLDAQVRRLLADPRAEALTTNFAGQWLHLRNLDAVTPNLRLFPDFDDNLRQGFRRETEMLFESIHREDRSVLDLINADYTFLNERLAKHYGVPNVYGDRFRRVSLGPNSPRAVLLGHG
;
A
#
# COMPACT_ATOMS: atom_id res chain seq x y z
N MET A 1 -4.34 50.89 13.67
CA MET A 1 -3.92 49.50 13.90
C MET A 1 -5.18 48.71 14.17
N ASP A 2 -5.80 48.12 13.15
CA ASP A 2 -6.90 47.18 13.36
C ASP A 2 -6.70 46.04 12.37
N ARG A 3 -6.15 44.93 12.87
CA ARG A 3 -6.12 43.66 12.16
C ARG A 3 -7.36 42.90 12.60
N HIS A 4 -8.38 42.85 11.74
CA HIS A 4 -9.47 41.88 11.89
C HIS A 4 -8.88 40.48 12.07
N PRO A 5 -9.28 39.72 13.12
CA PRO A 5 -8.97 38.31 13.16
C PRO A 5 -9.78 37.65 12.06
N ARG A 6 -9.11 37.01 11.10
CA ARG A 6 -9.76 36.03 10.22
C ARG A 6 -10.23 34.89 11.13
N GLN A 7 -11.46 34.97 11.61
CA GLN A 7 -12.13 33.85 12.24
C GLN A 7 -12.46 32.85 11.13
N GLN A 8 -11.52 31.96 10.84
CA GLN A 8 -11.86 30.76 10.08
C GLN A 8 -12.91 29.99 10.90
N PRO A 9 -14.00 29.52 10.28
CA PRO A 9 -14.96 28.68 10.98
C PRO A 9 -14.23 27.45 11.54
N ALA A 10 -14.42 27.17 12.83
CA ALA A 10 -13.84 26.05 13.53
C ALA A 10 -14.95 25.23 14.21
N VAL A 11 -14.79 23.92 14.22
CA VAL A 11 -15.68 23.03 14.97
C VAL A 11 -15.39 23.21 16.45
N TYR A 12 -16.35 23.73 17.22
CA TYR A 12 -16.22 23.97 18.66
C TYR A 12 -16.27 22.67 19.46
N SER A 13 -17.17 21.74 19.10
CA SER A 13 -17.21 20.40 19.66
C SER A 13 -17.92 19.41 18.73
N VAL A 14 -17.53 18.14 18.85
CA VAL A 14 -18.27 16.99 18.33
C VAL A 14 -18.46 16.03 19.50
N ALA A 15 -19.69 15.62 19.75
CA ALA A 15 -20.02 14.58 20.72
C ALA A 15 -20.65 13.41 19.97
N VAL A 16 -20.05 12.23 20.11
CA VAL A 16 -20.61 10.96 19.64
C VAL A 16 -21.09 10.21 20.87
N ALA A 17 -22.39 9.90 20.92
CA ALA A 17 -23.00 9.14 22.01
C ALA A 17 -23.58 7.84 21.46
N GLY A 18 -23.16 6.71 22.03
CA GLY A 18 -23.54 5.36 21.61
C GLY A 18 -22.35 4.55 21.06
N PRO A 19 -22.58 3.30 20.62
CA PRO A 19 -23.88 2.60 20.64
C PRO A 19 -24.30 2.26 22.06
N PHE A 20 -25.58 2.52 22.38
CA PHE A 20 -26.14 2.25 23.71
C PHE A 20 -26.45 0.76 23.94
N GLU A 21 -26.50 -0.02 22.85
CA GLU A 21 -26.67 -1.46 22.86
C GLU A 21 -25.48 -2.11 22.14
N GLN A 22 -24.80 -3.04 22.81
CA GLN A 22 -23.65 -3.77 22.27
C GLN A 22 -24.11 -5.15 21.77
N PHE A 23 -24.16 -5.35 20.45
CA PHE A 23 -24.56 -6.62 19.82
C PHE A 23 -23.38 -7.57 19.55
N GLY A 24 -22.26 -7.37 20.27
CA GLY A 24 -20.99 -8.01 19.96
C GLY A 24 -20.38 -7.47 18.65
N PRO A 25 -19.35 -8.15 18.11
CA PRO A 25 -18.58 -7.68 16.95
C PRO A 25 -19.35 -7.69 15.62
N GLY A 26 -20.52 -8.36 15.54
CA GLY A 26 -21.37 -8.39 14.35
C GLY A 26 -20.76 -9.08 13.13
N ALA A 27 -21.45 -9.01 11.99
CA ALA A 27 -20.91 -9.42 10.69
C ALA A 27 -20.14 -8.24 10.08
N THR A 28 -18.87 -8.44 9.76
CA THR A 28 -18.04 -7.42 9.09
C THR A 28 -17.27 -8.06 7.94
N PRO A 29 -16.94 -7.31 6.88
CA PRO A 29 -16.14 -7.84 5.77
C PRO A 29 -14.81 -8.47 6.22
N SER A 30 -14.22 -7.98 7.31
CA SER A 30 -13.00 -8.55 7.89
C SER A 30 -13.25 -9.89 8.57
N ARG A 31 -14.36 -10.04 9.31
CA ARG A 31 -14.73 -11.30 9.95
C ARG A 31 -15.05 -12.36 8.91
N ASP A 32 -15.77 -12.01 7.84
CA ASP A 32 -16.06 -12.95 6.74
C ASP A 32 -14.78 -13.46 6.06
N ARG A 33 -13.71 -12.66 6.05
CA ARG A 33 -12.40 -13.06 5.52
C ARG A 33 -11.56 -13.89 6.50
N ILE A 34 -11.76 -13.71 7.80
CA ILE A 34 -11.02 -14.42 8.86
C ILE A 34 -11.68 -15.78 9.13
N PHE A 35 -12.99 -15.78 9.40
CA PHE A 35 -13.77 -16.95 9.78
C PHE A 35 -14.26 -17.72 8.56
N THR A 36 -13.31 -18.27 7.80
CA THR A 36 -13.56 -19.08 6.59
C THR A 36 -14.19 -20.44 6.88
N CYS A 37 -14.03 -20.93 8.11
CA CYS A 37 -14.70 -22.12 8.65
C CYS A 37 -15.56 -21.72 9.86
N SER A 38 -16.71 -22.38 10.04
CA SER A 38 -17.58 -22.20 11.21
C SER A 38 -17.94 -23.57 11.77
N PRO A 39 -17.59 -23.88 13.03
CA PRO A 39 -17.82 -25.20 13.59
C PRO A 39 -19.33 -25.44 13.80
N ALA A 40 -19.82 -26.63 13.40
CA ALA A 40 -21.22 -27.01 13.61
C ALA A 40 -21.44 -27.64 14.99
N ALA A 41 -20.42 -28.30 15.54
CA ALA A 41 -20.38 -28.82 16.89
C ALA A 41 -19.02 -28.52 17.57
N PRO A 42 -18.94 -28.58 18.92
CA PRO A 42 -17.68 -28.36 19.64
C PRO A 42 -16.53 -29.27 19.20
N ALA A 43 -16.83 -30.47 18.70
CA ALA A 43 -15.82 -31.40 18.16
C ALA A 43 -15.15 -30.90 16.87
N ASP A 44 -15.80 -30.00 16.13
CA ASP A 44 -15.30 -29.44 14.86
C ASP A 44 -14.41 -28.22 15.07
N GLU A 45 -14.41 -27.63 16.27
CA GLU A 45 -13.71 -26.38 16.59
C GLU A 45 -12.22 -26.45 16.27
N ALA A 46 -11.55 -27.54 16.68
CA ALA A 46 -10.12 -27.70 16.43
C ALA A 46 -9.79 -27.77 14.93
N GLY A 47 -10.65 -28.43 14.14
CA GLY A 47 -10.51 -28.52 12.69
C GLY A 47 -10.67 -27.17 12.02
N CYS A 48 -11.76 -26.45 12.35
CA CYS A 48 -12.00 -25.11 11.81
C CYS A 48 -10.90 -24.11 12.23
N ALA A 49 -10.43 -24.17 13.47
CA ALA A 49 -9.37 -23.29 13.95
C ALA A 49 -8.06 -23.54 13.17
N SER A 50 -7.70 -24.80 12.95
CA SER A 50 -6.52 -25.17 12.16
C SER A 50 -6.60 -24.63 10.73
N GLU A 51 -7.76 -24.78 10.06
CA GLU A 51 -7.98 -24.28 8.70
C GLU A 51 -7.84 -22.75 8.62
N ILE A 52 -8.54 -22.04 9.50
CA ILE A 52 -8.49 -20.56 9.56
C ILE A 52 -7.06 -20.09 9.79
N LEU A 53 -6.38 -20.64 10.79
CA LEU A 53 -5.04 -20.20 11.17
C LEU A 53 -4.00 -20.57 10.11
N SER A 54 -4.16 -21.69 9.41
CA SER A 54 -3.32 -22.05 8.26
C SER A 54 -3.46 -21.03 7.13
N ASN A 55 -4.70 -20.71 6.74
CA ASN A 55 -4.96 -19.75 5.67
C ASN A 55 -4.40 -18.35 6.00
N LEU A 56 -4.56 -17.91 7.25
CA LEU A 56 -4.04 -16.63 7.71
C LEU A 56 -2.51 -16.63 7.80
N ALA A 57 -1.91 -17.68 8.36
CA ALA A 57 -0.46 -17.79 8.51
C ALA A 57 0.25 -17.87 7.15
N GLN A 58 -0.32 -18.57 6.17
CA GLN A 58 0.26 -18.67 4.83
C GLN A 58 0.43 -17.29 4.19
N ARG A 59 -0.61 -16.45 4.30
CA ARG A 59 -0.60 -15.08 3.78
C ARG A 59 0.26 -14.13 4.62
N ALA A 60 0.21 -14.26 5.94
CA ALA A 60 0.94 -13.39 6.86
C ALA A 60 2.46 -13.62 6.79
N TYR A 61 2.88 -14.89 6.74
CA TYR A 61 4.29 -15.29 6.67
C TYR A 61 4.79 -15.38 5.22
N ARG A 62 3.88 -15.34 4.24
CA ARG A 62 4.18 -15.26 2.79
C ARG A 62 4.96 -16.48 2.30
N ARG A 63 4.67 -17.63 2.90
CA ARG A 63 5.27 -18.93 2.62
C ARG A 63 4.31 -20.04 3.03
N PRO A 64 4.52 -21.27 2.52
CA PRO A 64 3.84 -22.44 3.08
C PRO A 64 4.02 -22.52 4.59
N VAL A 65 2.92 -22.82 5.27
CA VAL A 65 2.88 -22.93 6.74
C VAL A 65 3.43 -24.29 7.15
N THR A 66 4.34 -24.30 8.12
CA THR A 66 4.85 -25.55 8.69
C THR A 66 3.97 -26.00 9.85
N GLN A 67 4.07 -27.28 10.22
CA GLN A 67 3.37 -27.79 11.40
C GLN A 67 3.75 -27.00 12.67
N GLN A 68 5.03 -26.63 12.80
CA GLN A 68 5.49 -25.84 13.94
C GLN A 68 4.85 -24.45 14.00
N ASP A 69 4.65 -23.79 12.85
CA ASP A 69 3.94 -22.50 12.80
C ASP A 69 2.50 -22.66 13.32
N LEU A 70 1.81 -23.73 12.91
CA LEU A 70 0.44 -24.01 13.34
C LEU A 70 0.35 -24.38 14.82
N ASP A 71 1.25 -25.23 15.32
CA ASP A 71 1.23 -25.70 16.70
C ASP A 71 1.34 -24.53 17.68
N VAL A 72 2.18 -23.53 17.37
CA VAL A 72 2.30 -22.31 18.18
C VAL A 72 0.98 -21.53 18.19
N LEU A 73 0.37 -21.29 17.04
CA LEU A 73 -0.89 -20.55 16.93
C LEU A 73 -2.06 -21.28 17.58
N LEU A 74 -2.13 -22.61 17.41
CA LEU A 74 -3.14 -23.46 18.04
C LEU A 74 -2.97 -23.51 19.57
N GLY A 75 -1.74 -23.37 20.09
CA GLY A 75 -1.49 -23.20 21.52
C GLY A 75 -2.11 -21.91 22.08
N PHE A 76 -1.94 -20.78 21.36
CA PHE A 76 -2.59 -19.52 21.73
C PHE A 76 -4.12 -19.59 21.62
N TYR A 77 -4.62 -20.27 20.58
CA TYR A 77 -6.05 -20.54 20.41
C TYR A 77 -6.61 -21.31 21.61
N ALA A 78 -6.02 -22.46 21.96
CA ALA A 78 -6.52 -23.36 23.00
C ALA A 78 -6.56 -22.68 24.38
N ASN A 79 -5.56 -21.85 24.69
CA ASN A 79 -5.50 -21.11 25.95
C ASN A 79 -6.65 -20.11 26.08
N ALA A 80 -6.98 -19.37 25.02
CA ALA A 80 -8.04 -18.37 25.06
C ALA A 80 -9.44 -18.97 24.83
N SER A 81 -9.54 -20.07 24.07
CA SER A 81 -10.83 -20.73 23.81
C SER A 81 -11.40 -21.39 25.05
N ALA A 82 -10.56 -21.81 26.01
CA ALA A 82 -11.00 -22.42 27.27
C ALA A 82 -11.89 -21.49 28.12
N GLU A 83 -11.66 -20.18 28.07
CA GLU A 83 -12.40 -19.18 28.86
C GLU A 83 -13.39 -18.37 28.00
N GLY A 84 -13.03 -18.09 26.74
CA GLY A 84 -13.78 -17.18 25.86
C GLY A 84 -14.43 -17.84 24.64
N GLY A 85 -14.32 -19.16 24.48
CA GLY A 85 -14.88 -19.90 23.35
C GLY A 85 -14.10 -19.72 22.03
N PHE A 86 -14.61 -20.32 20.97
CA PHE A 86 -13.97 -20.42 19.65
C PHE A 86 -13.43 -19.08 19.12
N GLU A 87 -14.26 -18.03 19.09
CA GLU A 87 -13.85 -16.74 18.53
C GLU A 87 -12.74 -16.06 19.34
N ALA A 88 -12.78 -16.13 20.68
CA ALA A 88 -11.72 -15.60 21.52
C ALA A 88 -10.39 -16.34 21.30
N GLY A 89 -10.47 -17.64 21.05
CA GLY A 89 -9.32 -18.45 20.61
C GLY A 89 -8.72 -17.93 19.31
N ILE A 90 -9.53 -17.75 18.26
CA ILE A 90 -9.07 -17.24 16.96
C ILE A 90 -8.49 -15.83 17.11
N GLU A 91 -9.12 -14.97 17.91
CA GLU A 91 -8.63 -13.63 18.19
C GLU A 91 -7.24 -13.66 18.83
N MET A 92 -7.03 -14.50 19.85
CA MET A 92 -5.73 -14.61 20.52
C MET A 92 -4.64 -15.15 19.58
N ALA A 93 -4.96 -16.18 18.79
CA ALA A 93 -4.03 -16.71 17.81
C ALA A 93 -3.70 -15.69 16.71
N LEU A 94 -4.67 -14.90 16.25
CA LEU A 94 -4.45 -13.81 15.30
C LEU A 94 -3.54 -12.73 15.89
N ARG A 95 -3.72 -12.36 17.16
CA ARG A 95 -2.81 -11.43 17.85
C ARG A 95 -1.38 -11.97 17.86
N ALA A 96 -1.18 -13.25 18.18
CA ALA A 96 0.13 -13.88 18.18
C ALA A 96 0.77 -13.91 16.77
N LEU A 97 -0.03 -14.19 15.74
CA LEU A 97 0.41 -14.15 14.35
C LEU A 97 0.86 -12.73 13.93
N LEU A 98 0.10 -11.70 14.28
CA LEU A 98 0.41 -10.30 13.93
C LEU A 98 1.57 -9.69 14.73
N THR A 99 1.99 -10.33 15.83
CA THR A 99 3.19 -9.95 16.60
C THR A 99 4.39 -10.85 16.35
N SER A 100 4.25 -11.87 15.50
CA SER A 100 5.32 -12.79 15.12
C SER A 100 6.42 -12.08 14.33
N THR A 101 7.67 -12.48 14.57
CA THR A 101 8.84 -12.06 13.77
C THR A 101 8.63 -12.37 12.28
N GLU A 102 8.05 -13.53 11.96
CA GLU A 102 7.78 -13.97 10.58
C GLU A 102 6.77 -13.06 9.86
N PHE A 103 5.91 -12.36 10.61
CA PHE A 103 4.98 -11.37 10.06
C PHE A 103 5.63 -9.98 9.96
N ILE A 104 6.22 -9.49 11.06
CA ILE A 104 6.78 -8.13 11.20
C ILE A 104 7.94 -7.91 10.23
N PHE A 105 8.79 -8.92 10.05
CA PHE A 105 9.97 -8.84 9.20
C PHE A 105 9.77 -9.62 7.90
N ARG A 106 10.36 -9.12 6.82
CA ARG A 106 10.55 -9.85 5.56
C ARG A 106 11.97 -10.42 5.62
N ILE A 107 12.07 -11.64 6.15
CA ILE A 107 13.36 -12.29 6.38
C ILE A 107 13.85 -12.88 5.06
N GLU A 108 15.09 -12.56 4.72
CA GLU A 108 15.83 -13.17 3.62
C GLU A 108 17.05 -13.86 4.21
N ARG A 109 17.23 -15.14 3.94
CA ARG A 109 18.28 -15.94 4.58
C ARG A 109 19.45 -16.10 3.64
N ASP A 110 20.62 -15.66 4.11
CA ASP A 110 21.87 -15.92 3.42
C ASP A 110 22.11 -17.45 3.36
N PRO A 111 22.46 -17.99 2.19
CA PRO A 111 22.92 -19.38 2.08
C PRO A 111 24.12 -19.66 3.00
N ASP A 112 24.12 -20.85 3.61
CA ASP A 112 25.19 -21.29 4.51
C ASP A 112 26.55 -21.31 3.80
N GLY A 113 27.58 -20.83 4.50
CA GLY A 113 28.97 -20.90 4.02
C GLY A 113 29.35 -19.85 2.95
N LEU A 114 28.51 -18.86 2.68
CA LEU A 114 28.86 -17.76 1.78
C LEU A 114 29.95 -16.85 2.38
N SER A 115 30.93 -16.50 1.54
CA SER A 115 31.89 -15.45 1.86
C SER A 115 31.19 -14.09 1.92
N SER A 116 31.71 -13.19 2.77
CA SER A 116 31.20 -11.81 2.88
C SER A 116 31.17 -11.10 1.52
N ARG A 117 30.10 -10.34 1.26
CA ARG A 117 29.86 -9.55 0.02
C ARG A 117 29.72 -10.37 -1.27
N THR A 118 29.42 -11.66 -1.16
CA THR A 118 29.13 -12.50 -2.32
C THR A 118 27.68 -12.28 -2.74
N ALA A 119 27.44 -11.93 -4.00
CA ALA A 119 26.09 -11.88 -4.54
C ALA A 119 25.55 -13.31 -4.71
N TYR A 120 24.32 -13.54 -4.27
CA TYR A 120 23.63 -14.81 -4.41
C TYR A 120 22.20 -14.59 -4.93
N ARG A 121 21.61 -15.65 -5.51
CA ARG A 121 20.20 -15.64 -5.88
C ARG A 121 19.35 -15.93 -4.65
N ILE A 122 18.36 -15.09 -4.42
CA ILE A 122 17.31 -15.33 -3.45
C ILE A 122 16.37 -16.45 -3.92
N SER A 123 15.65 -17.04 -2.99
CA SER A 123 14.61 -18.02 -3.28
C SER A 123 13.40 -17.39 -3.97
N ASP A 124 12.60 -18.23 -4.63
CA ASP A 124 11.37 -17.79 -5.27
C ASP A 124 10.35 -17.17 -4.28
N LEU A 125 10.28 -17.66 -3.03
CA LEU A 125 9.41 -17.09 -1.98
C LEU A 125 9.85 -15.69 -1.56
N GLU A 126 11.16 -15.49 -1.39
CA GLU A 126 11.75 -14.18 -1.13
C GLU A 126 11.52 -13.25 -2.33
N LEU A 127 11.61 -13.76 -3.56
CA LEU A 127 11.39 -12.99 -4.78
C LEU A 127 9.93 -12.53 -4.89
N ALA A 128 8.96 -13.42 -4.66
CA ALA A 128 7.54 -13.08 -4.60
C ALA A 128 7.27 -11.97 -3.58
N SER A 129 7.82 -12.10 -2.37
CA SER A 129 7.69 -11.09 -1.32
C SER A 129 8.35 -9.76 -1.72
N ARG A 130 9.55 -9.78 -2.33
CA ARG A 130 10.19 -8.55 -2.80
C ARG A 130 9.37 -7.86 -3.87
N LEU A 131 8.89 -8.59 -4.88
CA LEU A 131 8.08 -8.06 -5.97
C LEU A 131 6.77 -7.43 -5.47
N SER A 132 6.02 -8.16 -4.63
CA SER A 132 4.73 -7.69 -4.14
C SER A 132 4.87 -6.42 -3.30
N PHE A 133 5.88 -6.34 -2.42
CA PHE A 133 6.07 -5.15 -1.60
C PHE A 133 6.71 -4.00 -2.37
N PHE A 134 7.51 -4.28 -3.40
CA PHE A 134 8.03 -3.23 -4.26
C PHE A 134 6.92 -2.58 -5.08
N ILE A 135 6.04 -3.38 -5.70
CA ILE A 135 5.01 -2.88 -6.62
C ILE A 135 3.72 -2.49 -5.89
N TRP A 136 3.21 -3.35 -5.01
CA TRP A 136 1.92 -3.15 -4.32
C TRP A 136 2.07 -2.61 -2.90
N SER A 137 3.29 -2.55 -2.34
CA SER A 137 3.49 -2.26 -0.91
C SER A 137 2.64 -3.16 -0.01
N SER A 138 2.41 -4.40 -0.44
CA SER A 138 1.55 -5.38 0.21
C SER A 138 2.07 -6.80 -0.03
N ILE A 139 1.45 -7.78 0.63
CA ILE A 139 1.80 -9.20 0.51
C ILE A 139 1.55 -9.73 -0.92
N PRO A 140 2.25 -10.79 -1.35
CA PRO A 140 1.94 -11.48 -2.60
C PRO A 140 0.52 -12.04 -2.54
N ASP A 141 -0.16 -12.08 -3.69
CA ASP A 141 -1.41 -12.81 -3.81
C ASP A 141 -1.16 -14.32 -4.01
N ASP A 142 -2.25 -15.09 -3.99
CA ASP A 142 -2.18 -16.54 -3.99
C ASP A 142 -1.49 -17.06 -5.28
N GLU A 143 -1.75 -16.47 -6.45
CA GLU A 143 -1.09 -16.84 -7.72
C GLU A 143 0.44 -16.66 -7.66
N LEU A 144 0.92 -15.50 -7.18
CA LEU A 144 2.34 -15.22 -7.09
C LEU A 144 3.02 -16.14 -6.05
N LEU A 145 2.34 -16.42 -4.94
CA LEU A 145 2.83 -17.31 -3.89
C LEU A 145 2.88 -18.78 -4.35
N GLU A 146 1.92 -19.24 -5.14
CA GLU A 146 1.88 -20.59 -5.71
C GLU A 146 3.01 -20.80 -6.74
N LEU A 147 3.23 -19.84 -7.64
CA LEU A 147 4.35 -19.86 -8.58
C LEU A 147 5.69 -19.91 -7.85
N ALA A 148 5.81 -19.16 -6.75
CA ALA A 148 7.00 -19.16 -5.93
C ALA A 148 7.21 -20.49 -5.17
N THR A 149 6.13 -21.04 -4.61
CA THR A 149 6.15 -22.31 -3.88
C THR A 149 6.51 -23.48 -4.81
N SER A 150 6.07 -23.42 -6.07
CA SER A 150 6.40 -24.43 -7.09
C SER A 150 7.79 -24.24 -7.74
N GLY A 151 8.56 -23.21 -7.36
CA GLY A 151 9.89 -22.95 -7.88
C GLY A 151 9.91 -22.50 -9.35
N ARG A 152 8.81 -21.90 -9.82
CA ARG A 152 8.63 -21.48 -11.23
C ARG A 152 8.78 -19.97 -11.41
N LEU A 153 8.83 -19.19 -10.35
CA LEU A 153 8.80 -17.73 -10.44
C LEU A 153 10.11 -17.15 -10.99
N THR A 154 11.22 -17.87 -10.85
CA THR A 154 12.51 -17.45 -11.42
C THR A 154 12.67 -17.78 -12.90
N ASP A 155 11.71 -18.47 -13.52
CA ASP A 155 11.66 -18.61 -14.97
C ASP A 155 11.45 -17.21 -15.61
N PRO A 156 12.28 -16.79 -16.58
CA PRO A 156 12.22 -15.45 -17.15
C PRO A 156 10.86 -15.07 -17.75
N ASP A 157 10.19 -16.01 -18.42
CA ASP A 157 8.91 -15.73 -19.08
C ASP A 157 7.78 -15.63 -18.05
N VAL A 158 7.84 -16.46 -17.00
CA VAL A 158 6.90 -16.41 -15.88
C VAL A 158 7.09 -15.11 -15.09
N LEU A 159 8.34 -14.73 -14.82
CA LEU A 159 8.68 -13.52 -14.09
C LEU A 159 8.19 -12.26 -14.84
N ASP A 160 8.48 -12.13 -16.13
CA ASP A 160 8.02 -10.99 -16.95
C ASP A 160 6.49 -10.90 -16.94
N ALA A 161 5.80 -12.03 -17.15
CA ALA A 161 4.34 -12.08 -17.12
C ALA A 161 3.78 -11.64 -15.75
N GLN A 162 4.37 -12.11 -14.65
CA GLN A 162 3.94 -11.71 -13.30
C GLN A 162 4.22 -10.23 -13.05
N VAL A 163 5.38 -9.69 -13.42
CA VAL A 163 5.68 -8.25 -13.24
C VAL A 163 4.67 -7.38 -13.99
N ARG A 164 4.35 -7.71 -15.25
CA ARG A 164 3.33 -7.00 -16.02
C ARG A 164 1.95 -7.09 -15.37
N ARG A 165 1.56 -8.26 -14.88
CA ARG A 165 0.29 -8.46 -14.16
C ARG A 165 0.24 -7.60 -12.88
N LEU A 166 1.29 -7.61 -12.08
CA LEU A 166 1.39 -6.81 -10.86
C LEU A 166 1.28 -5.32 -11.16
N LEU A 167 1.95 -4.82 -12.20
CA LEU A 167 1.90 -3.40 -12.60
C LEU A 167 0.53 -2.97 -13.13
N ALA A 168 -0.23 -3.88 -13.76
CA ALA A 168 -1.58 -3.59 -14.26
C ALA A 168 -2.66 -3.59 -13.16
N ASP A 169 -2.39 -4.19 -12.00
CA ASP A 169 -3.32 -4.23 -10.87
C ASP A 169 -3.46 -2.84 -10.22
N PRO A 170 -4.66 -2.41 -9.80
CA PRO A 170 -4.87 -1.12 -9.12
C PRO A 170 -3.96 -0.89 -7.90
N ARG A 171 -3.53 -1.96 -7.21
CA ARG A 171 -2.59 -1.88 -6.08
C ARG A 171 -1.24 -1.30 -6.48
N ALA A 172 -0.85 -1.32 -7.76
CA ALA A 172 0.39 -0.70 -8.25
C ALA A 172 0.40 0.83 -8.11
N GLU A 173 -0.73 1.48 -7.81
CA GLU A 173 -0.74 2.89 -7.38
C GLU A 173 0.17 3.12 -6.14
N ALA A 174 0.38 2.09 -5.33
CA ALA A 174 1.33 2.12 -4.21
C ALA A 174 2.77 2.42 -4.67
N LEU A 175 3.18 1.97 -5.86
CA LEU A 175 4.49 2.31 -6.41
C LEU A 175 4.64 3.83 -6.58
N THR A 176 3.62 4.50 -7.11
CA THR A 176 3.62 5.96 -7.22
C THR A 176 3.63 6.64 -5.85
N THR A 177 2.66 6.31 -4.99
CA THR A 177 2.47 7.02 -3.71
C THR A 177 3.59 6.74 -2.70
N ASN A 178 4.25 5.58 -2.78
CA ASN A 178 5.32 5.21 -1.87
C ASN A 178 6.71 5.46 -2.45
N PHE A 179 7.03 4.88 -3.61
CA PHE A 179 8.36 4.99 -4.18
C PHE A 179 8.61 6.42 -4.68
N ALA A 180 7.77 6.95 -5.57
CA ALA A 180 7.96 8.31 -6.07
C ALA A 180 7.80 9.36 -4.95
N GLY A 181 6.84 9.15 -4.04
CA GLY A 181 6.65 10.01 -2.88
C GLY A 181 7.88 10.12 -1.97
N GLN A 182 8.64 9.04 -1.81
CA GLN A 182 9.89 9.04 -1.04
C GLN A 182 11.09 9.53 -1.87
N TRP A 183 11.26 9.01 -3.09
CA TRP A 183 12.37 9.35 -3.98
C TRP A 183 12.42 10.85 -4.32
N LEU A 184 11.27 11.44 -4.61
CA LEU A 184 11.12 12.86 -4.96
C LEU A 184 10.76 13.73 -3.76
N HIS A 185 10.77 13.17 -2.54
CA HIS A 185 10.40 13.87 -1.31
C HIS A 185 9.03 14.58 -1.32
N LEU A 186 8.07 14.09 -2.11
CA LEU A 186 6.73 14.70 -2.22
C LEU A 186 5.99 14.72 -0.88
N ARG A 187 6.28 13.74 0.00
CA ARG A 187 5.73 13.67 1.37
C ARG A 187 6.17 14.84 2.27
N ASN A 188 7.26 15.51 1.91
CA ASN A 188 7.78 16.64 2.69
C ASN A 188 7.15 17.98 2.29
N LEU A 189 6.37 18.04 1.20
CA LEU A 189 5.75 19.27 0.70
C LEU A 189 4.83 19.92 1.73
N ASP A 190 4.18 19.12 2.58
CA ASP A 190 3.29 19.61 3.65
C ASP A 190 4.06 20.45 4.69
N ALA A 191 5.36 20.19 4.87
CA ALA A 191 6.22 20.96 5.76
C ALA A 191 6.74 22.26 5.11
N VAL A 192 6.60 22.43 3.78
CA VAL A 192 7.05 23.61 3.06
C VAL A 192 5.97 24.68 3.08
N THR A 193 6.28 25.83 3.68
CA THR A 193 5.38 26.99 3.74
C THR A 193 6.07 28.22 3.13
N PRO A 194 5.74 28.59 1.88
CA PRO A 194 6.25 29.80 1.26
C PRO A 194 5.86 31.07 2.03
N ASN A 195 6.64 32.12 1.85
CA ASN A 195 6.29 33.42 2.42
C ASN A 195 5.06 33.99 1.69
N LEU A 196 3.92 33.97 2.36
CA LEU A 196 2.63 34.41 1.80
C LEU A 196 2.58 35.90 1.40
N ARG A 197 3.56 36.73 1.82
CA ARG A 197 3.68 38.11 1.31
C ARG A 197 4.28 38.14 -0.10
N LEU A 198 5.18 37.20 -0.40
CA LEU A 198 5.83 37.07 -1.71
C LEU A 198 4.99 36.19 -2.65
N PHE A 199 4.28 35.21 -2.10
CA PHE A 199 3.46 34.25 -2.84
C PHE A 199 2.02 34.24 -2.28
N PRO A 200 1.24 35.32 -2.52
CA PRO A 200 -0.10 35.47 -1.95
C PRO A 200 -1.10 34.44 -2.49
N ASP A 201 -0.87 33.92 -3.68
CA ASP A 201 -1.72 32.93 -4.35
C ASP A 201 -1.36 31.48 -3.99
N PHE A 202 -0.40 31.26 -3.07
CA PHE A 202 -0.06 29.92 -2.60
C PHE A 202 -1.01 29.49 -1.47
N ASP A 203 -1.64 28.34 -1.64
CA ASP A 203 -2.50 27.69 -0.65
C ASP A 203 -2.27 26.16 -0.65
N ASP A 204 -2.93 25.46 0.27
CA ASP A 204 -2.81 24.00 0.37
C ASP A 204 -3.36 23.27 -0.85
N ASN A 205 -4.41 23.79 -1.49
CA ASN A 205 -4.96 23.21 -2.72
C ASN A 205 -3.93 23.24 -3.86
N LEU A 206 -3.15 24.30 -3.98
CA LEU A 206 -2.06 24.41 -4.96
C LEU A 206 -0.92 23.44 -4.63
N ARG A 207 -0.56 23.29 -3.35
CA ARG A 207 0.43 22.30 -2.89
C ARG A 207 0.02 20.88 -3.25
N GLN A 208 -1.22 20.48 -2.91
CA GLN A 208 -1.76 19.17 -3.29
C GLN A 208 -1.82 19.03 -4.82
N GLY A 209 -2.05 20.15 -5.51
CA GLY A 209 -1.90 20.26 -6.96
C GLY A 209 -0.56 19.75 -7.46
N PHE A 210 0.54 20.38 -7.04
CA PHE A 210 1.90 20.03 -7.46
C PHE A 210 2.26 18.58 -7.17
N ARG A 211 1.86 18.11 -5.98
CA ARG A 211 2.04 16.71 -5.59
C ARG A 211 1.32 15.78 -6.56
N ARG A 212 0.04 16.02 -6.81
CA ARG A 212 -0.78 15.17 -7.67
C ARG A 212 -0.33 15.21 -9.14
N GLU A 213 0.10 16.36 -9.65
CA GLU A 213 0.71 16.47 -10.98
C GLU A 213 1.91 15.52 -11.12
N THR A 214 2.81 15.53 -10.14
CA THR A 214 4.01 14.68 -10.12
C THR A 214 3.67 13.20 -9.99
N GLU A 215 2.73 12.86 -9.10
CA GLU A 215 2.25 11.49 -8.93
C GLU A 215 1.62 10.95 -10.22
N MET A 216 0.76 11.74 -10.89
CA MET A 216 0.12 11.31 -12.14
C MET A 216 1.11 11.16 -13.29
N LEU A 217 2.12 12.02 -13.37
CA LEU A 217 3.21 11.84 -14.34
C LEU A 217 3.91 10.50 -14.13
N PHE A 218 4.34 10.22 -12.89
CA PHE A 218 5.02 8.97 -12.57
C PHE A 218 4.13 7.75 -12.79
N GLU A 219 2.86 7.84 -12.41
CA GLU A 219 1.85 6.80 -12.64
C GLU A 219 1.67 6.51 -14.12
N SER A 220 1.69 7.54 -14.98
CA SER A 220 1.56 7.36 -16.42
C SER A 220 2.70 6.56 -17.04
N ILE A 221 3.90 6.57 -16.41
CA ILE A 221 5.05 5.83 -16.93
C ILE A 221 4.78 4.33 -16.86
N HIS A 222 4.43 3.82 -15.69
CA HIS A 222 4.26 2.39 -15.50
C HIS A 222 2.91 1.87 -16.02
N ARG A 223 1.84 2.67 -15.95
CA ARG A 223 0.51 2.25 -16.46
C ARG A 223 0.43 2.19 -17.97
N GLU A 224 1.18 3.04 -18.67
CA GLU A 224 1.14 3.13 -20.13
C GLU A 224 2.40 2.55 -20.80
N ASP A 225 3.26 1.87 -20.03
CA ASP A 225 4.53 1.31 -20.50
C ASP A 225 5.38 2.34 -21.27
N ARG A 226 5.49 3.55 -20.70
CA ARG A 226 6.26 4.65 -21.31
C ARG A 226 7.71 4.59 -20.90
N SER A 227 8.54 5.29 -21.68
CA SER A 227 9.93 5.49 -21.36
C SER A 227 10.07 6.22 -20.02
N VAL A 228 10.96 5.75 -19.14
CA VAL A 228 11.32 6.49 -17.92
C VAL A 228 11.90 7.87 -18.22
N LEU A 229 12.42 8.08 -19.44
CA LEU A 229 12.92 9.38 -19.88
C LEU A 229 11.80 10.42 -19.98
N ASP A 230 10.54 10.01 -20.16
CA ASP A 230 9.37 10.90 -20.20
C ASP A 230 9.23 11.68 -18.88
N LEU A 231 9.80 11.20 -17.76
CA LEU A 231 9.86 11.97 -16.52
C LEU A 231 10.61 13.31 -16.70
N ILE A 232 11.52 13.39 -17.66
CA ILE A 232 12.37 14.57 -17.91
C ILE A 232 11.97 15.27 -19.21
N ASN A 233 11.53 14.52 -20.23
CA ASN A 233 11.36 15.03 -21.59
C ASN A 233 9.95 14.88 -22.19
N ALA A 234 8.95 14.47 -21.41
CA ALA A 234 7.57 14.43 -21.89
C ALA A 234 7.11 15.78 -22.44
N ASP A 235 6.32 15.72 -23.51
CA ASP A 235 5.62 16.86 -24.11
C ASP A 235 4.22 17.06 -23.50
N TYR A 236 4.00 16.58 -22.28
CA TYR A 236 2.73 16.68 -21.57
C TYR A 236 2.92 16.77 -20.06
N THR A 237 1.88 17.27 -19.38
CA THR A 237 1.74 17.21 -17.91
C THR A 237 0.28 16.96 -17.52
N PHE A 238 -0.02 16.87 -16.22
CA PHE A 238 -1.36 16.66 -15.69
C PHE A 238 -1.86 17.87 -14.91
N LEU A 239 -2.94 18.49 -15.39
CA LEU A 239 -3.46 19.74 -14.82
C LEU A 239 -4.94 19.64 -14.46
N ASN A 240 -5.31 20.23 -13.34
CA ASN A 240 -6.67 20.71 -13.07
C ASN A 240 -6.74 22.23 -13.30
N GLU A 241 -7.93 22.83 -13.13
CA GLU A 241 -8.09 24.28 -13.36
C GLU A 241 -7.19 25.14 -12.47
N ARG A 242 -7.01 24.75 -11.20
CA ARG A 242 -6.19 25.51 -10.24
C ARG A 242 -4.72 25.60 -10.66
N LEU A 243 -4.13 24.46 -11.03
CA LEU A 243 -2.76 24.41 -11.55
C LEU A 243 -2.64 25.09 -12.91
N ALA A 244 -3.60 24.87 -13.81
CA ALA A 244 -3.58 25.48 -15.13
C ALA A 244 -3.57 27.02 -15.03
N LYS A 245 -4.37 27.60 -14.13
CA LYS A 245 -4.33 29.05 -13.83
C LYS A 245 -2.97 29.48 -13.29
N HIS A 246 -2.41 28.74 -12.34
CA HIS A 246 -1.09 29.03 -11.77
C HIS A 246 0.01 28.97 -12.84
N TYR A 247 -0.14 28.09 -13.82
CA TYR A 247 0.82 27.88 -14.90
C TYR A 247 0.55 28.71 -16.15
N GLY A 248 -0.54 29.46 -16.22
CA GLY A 248 -0.95 30.25 -17.39
C GLY A 248 -1.43 29.40 -18.58
N VAL A 249 -1.89 28.16 -18.34
CA VAL A 249 -2.39 27.26 -19.38
C VAL A 249 -3.90 27.48 -19.55
N PRO A 250 -4.37 27.95 -20.72
CA PRO A 250 -5.80 28.19 -20.95
C PRO A 250 -6.58 26.89 -21.17
N ASN A 251 -7.91 26.99 -21.18
CA ASN A 251 -8.84 25.92 -21.59
C ASN A 251 -8.86 24.65 -20.72
N VAL A 252 -8.42 24.73 -19.45
CA VAL A 252 -8.58 23.66 -18.46
C VAL A 252 -9.56 24.11 -17.37
N TYR A 253 -10.63 23.34 -17.17
CA TYR A 253 -11.74 23.71 -16.29
C TYR A 253 -12.13 22.58 -15.34
N GLY A 254 -12.45 22.90 -14.09
CA GLY A 254 -12.82 21.98 -13.03
C GLY A 254 -11.65 21.32 -12.30
N ASP A 255 -11.99 20.60 -11.23
CA ASP A 255 -11.01 20.05 -10.27
C ASP A 255 -10.35 18.74 -10.74
N ARG A 256 -10.91 18.10 -11.78
CA ARG A 256 -10.35 16.87 -12.34
C ARG A 256 -9.08 17.14 -13.15
N PHE A 257 -8.02 16.44 -12.76
CA PHE A 257 -6.77 16.39 -13.52
C PHE A 257 -6.97 15.72 -14.88
N ARG A 258 -6.28 16.24 -15.87
CA ARG A 258 -6.22 15.66 -17.22
C ARG A 258 -4.82 15.84 -17.81
N ARG A 259 -4.43 14.95 -18.71
CA ARG A 259 -3.24 15.11 -19.52
C ARG A 259 -3.40 16.32 -20.45
N VAL A 260 -2.42 17.20 -20.47
CA VAL A 260 -2.35 18.40 -21.30
C VAL A 260 -1.01 18.42 -22.01
N SER A 261 -1.02 18.59 -23.33
CA SER A 261 0.22 18.73 -24.11
C SER A 261 0.87 20.08 -23.84
N LEU A 262 2.17 20.05 -23.59
CA LEU A 262 3.04 21.20 -23.45
C LEU A 262 3.55 21.55 -24.85
N GLY A 263 3.35 22.80 -25.28
CA GLY A 263 3.85 23.27 -26.57
C GLY A 263 5.40 23.24 -26.63
N PRO A 264 6.00 23.26 -27.83
CA PRO A 264 7.46 23.15 -28.02
C PRO A 264 8.27 24.28 -27.37
N ASN A 265 7.61 25.41 -27.06
CA ASN A 265 8.21 26.56 -26.37
C ASN A 265 7.85 26.62 -24.88
N SER A 266 7.26 25.57 -24.32
CA SER A 266 6.94 25.51 -22.90
C SER A 266 8.24 25.59 -22.09
N PRO A 267 8.38 26.52 -21.15
CA PRO A 267 9.55 26.58 -20.26
C PRO A 267 9.54 25.44 -19.22
N ARG A 268 8.50 24.59 -19.19
CA ARG A 268 8.34 23.52 -18.21
C ARG A 268 9.04 22.25 -18.65
N ALA A 269 10.11 21.90 -17.96
CA ALA A 269 10.83 20.64 -18.11
C ALA A 269 10.21 19.54 -17.22
N VAL A 270 8.92 19.25 -17.45
CA VAL A 270 8.14 18.18 -16.81
C VAL A 270 8.43 18.09 -15.30
N LEU A 271 9.05 17.00 -14.81
CA LEU A 271 9.35 16.80 -13.39
C LEU A 271 10.14 17.97 -12.76
N LEU A 272 11.07 18.58 -13.50
CA LEU A 272 11.87 19.72 -13.02
C LEU A 272 11.10 21.05 -13.08
N GLY A 273 9.96 21.09 -13.77
CA GLY A 273 9.10 22.27 -13.90
C GLY A 273 7.82 22.20 -13.05
N HIS A 274 7.68 21.22 -12.16
CA HIS A 274 6.58 21.13 -11.22
C HIS A 274 6.87 21.99 -9.97
N GLY A 275 5.88 22.77 -9.52
CA GLY A 275 6.01 23.65 -8.35
C GLY A 275 6.31 25.12 -8.68
#